data_AF-A0A2V3IEZ4-F1
#
_entry.id   AF-A0A2V3IEZ4-F1
#
_cell.length_a   1.000
_cell.length_b   1.000
_cell.length_c   1.000
_cell.angle_alpha   90.00
_cell.angle_beta   90.00
_cell.angle_gamma   90.00
#
_symmetry.space_group_name_H-M   'P 1'
#
loop_
_entity.id
_entity.type
_entity.pdbx_description
1 polymer ?
#
loop_
_entity_poly.entity_id
_entity_poly.type
_entity_poly.pdbx_seq_one_letter_code
_entity_poly.pdbx_strand_id
1 'polypeptide(L)'
;MAYVCLRGIQKLEARRERDGLWEKASDDMDELLLVMTVFSAVGSAMVVYAVVAQLNTIYHYCVYKFSFQSYGSEWAVVTGASGGIGAEFCRLRAARGVKIILLARSVEKM
;
A
#
# COMPACT_ATOMS: atom_id res chain seq x y z
N MET A 1 -29.22 43.16 -56.28
CA MET A 1 -29.76 42.73 -54.96
C MET A 1 -29.58 41.24 -54.69
N ALA A 2 -29.95 40.33 -55.61
CA ALA A 2 -29.92 38.88 -55.40
C ALA A 2 -28.54 38.29 -55.05
N TYR A 3 -27.46 38.80 -55.64
CA TYR A 3 -26.09 38.29 -55.41
C TYR A 3 -25.61 38.46 -53.95
N VAL A 4 -25.96 39.57 -53.30
CA VAL A 4 -25.58 39.83 -51.90
C VAL A 4 -26.29 38.86 -50.94
N CYS A 5 -27.55 38.51 -51.24
CA CYS A 5 -28.32 37.55 -50.47
C CYS A 5 -27.75 36.12 -50.58
N LEU A 6 -27.44 35.67 -51.80
CA LEU A 6 -26.83 34.35 -52.04
C LEU A 6 -25.48 34.19 -51.33
N ARG A 7 -24.65 35.24 -51.34
CA ARG A 7 -23.35 35.24 -50.67
C ARG A 7 -23.49 35.20 -49.14
N GLY A 8 -24.56 35.78 -48.60
CA GLY A 8 -24.90 35.68 -47.18
C GLY A 8 -25.29 34.27 -46.76
N ILE A 9 -26.12 33.60 -47.56
CA ILE A 9 -26.58 32.22 -47.30
C ILE A 9 -25.40 31.24 -47.30
N GLN A 10 -24.53 31.30 -48.31
CA GLN A 10 -23.34 30.43 -48.37
C GLN A 10 -22.40 30.62 -47.16
N LYS A 11 -22.29 31.84 -46.64
CA LYS A 11 -21.47 32.14 -45.46
C LYS A 11 -22.07 31.59 -44.17
N LEU A 12 -23.39 31.48 -44.09
CA LEU A 12 -24.10 30.92 -42.95
C LEU A 12 -24.06 29.40 -42.95
N GLU A 13 -24.21 28.75 -44.10
CA GLU A 13 -24.05 27.29 -44.24
C GLU A 13 -22.64 26.84 -43.85
N ALA A 14 -21.60 27.53 -44.32
CA ALA A 14 -20.23 27.24 -43.94
C ALA A 14 -19.94 27.48 -42.45
N ARG A 15 -20.67 28.40 -41.78
CA ARG A 15 -20.59 28.55 -40.32
C ARG A 15 -21.27 27.40 -39.61
N ARG A 16 -22.47 27.01 -40.06
CA ARG A 16 -23.24 25.90 -39.49
C ARG A 16 -22.50 24.56 -39.58
N GLU A 17 -21.82 24.29 -40.70
CA GLU A 17 -20.98 23.09 -40.84
C GLU A 17 -19.78 23.12 -39.89
N ARG A 18 -19.12 24.28 -39.73
CA ARG A 18 -18.03 24.40 -38.76
C ARG A 18 -18.50 24.22 -37.33
N ASP A 19 -19.61 24.86 -36.96
CA ASP A 19 -20.17 24.76 -35.61
C ASP A 19 -20.55 23.30 -35.30
N GLY A 20 -21.15 22.58 -36.25
CA GLY A 20 -21.45 21.14 -36.10
C GLY A 20 -20.21 20.23 -36.03
N LEU A 21 -19.11 20.60 -36.70
CA LEU A 21 -17.82 19.91 -36.55
C LEU A 21 -17.22 20.10 -35.15
N TRP A 22 -17.31 21.30 -34.58
CA TRP A 22 -16.83 21.57 -33.23
C TRP A 22 -17.67 20.89 -32.16
N GLU A 23 -18.99 20.82 -32.36
CA GLU A 23 -19.92 20.12 -31.47
C GLU A 23 -19.61 18.62 -31.45
N LYS A 24 -19.45 18.00 -32.63
CA LYS A 24 -19.03 16.60 -32.74
C LYS A 24 -17.66 16.33 -32.11
N ALA A 25 -16.69 17.21 -32.34
CA ALA A 25 -15.37 17.07 -31.74
C ALA A 25 -15.38 17.26 -30.21
N SER A 26 -16.27 18.11 -29.68
CA SER A 26 -16.46 18.27 -28.24
C SER A 26 -17.04 17.00 -27.63
N ASP A 27 -18.08 16.43 -28.25
CA ASP A 27 -18.70 15.18 -27.81
C ASP A 27 -17.71 14.01 -27.82
N ASP A 28 -16.90 13.88 -28.88
CA ASP A 28 -15.84 12.85 -28.97
C ASP A 28 -14.78 13.01 -27.87
N MET A 29 -14.43 14.26 -27.52
CA MET A 29 -13.45 14.54 -26.46
C MET A 29 -14.00 14.27 -25.06
N ASP A 30 -15.28 14.55 -24.81
CA ASP A 30 -15.95 14.26 -23.54
C ASP A 30 -16.12 12.76 -23.32
N GLU A 31 -16.42 11.99 -24.38
CA GLU A 31 -16.51 10.54 -24.32
C GLU A 31 -15.15 9.90 -23.98
N LEU A 32 -14.07 10.41 -24.58
CA LEU A 32 -12.70 10.01 -24.22
C LEU A 32 -12.35 10.38 -22.78
N LEU A 33 -12.72 11.57 -22.31
CA LEU A 33 -12.46 12.04 -20.95
C LEU A 33 -13.18 11.17 -19.90
N LEU A 34 -14.42 10.79 -20.20
CA LEU A 34 -15.23 9.91 -19.36
C LEU A 34 -14.57 8.53 -19.22
N VAL A 35 -14.16 7.95 -20.34
CA VAL A 35 -13.50 6.64 -20.40
C VAL A 35 -12.19 6.66 -19.60
N MET A 36 -11.36 7.68 -19.78
CA MET A 36 -10.10 7.84 -19.04
C MET A 36 -10.31 7.99 -17.53
N THR A 37 -11.37 8.70 -17.12
CA THR A 37 -11.71 8.92 -15.71
C THR A 37 -12.14 7.61 -15.03
N VAL A 38 -12.97 6.82 -15.70
CA VAL A 38 -13.43 5.52 -15.19
C VAL A 38 -12.25 4.56 -15.02
N PHE A 39 -11.38 4.44 -16.03
CA PHE A 39 -10.18 3.59 -15.92
C PHE A 39 -9.23 4.03 -14.80
N SER A 40 -9.04 5.35 -14.63
CA SER A 40 -8.20 5.88 -13.54
C SER A 40 -8.79 5.60 -12.17
N ALA A 41 -10.11 5.73 -12.01
CA ALA A 41 -10.80 5.41 -10.75
C ALA A 41 -10.66 3.92 -10.40
N VAL A 42 -10.90 3.02 -11.36
CA VAL A 42 -10.74 1.57 -11.17
C VAL A 42 -9.29 1.22 -10.82
N GLY A 43 -8.32 1.79 -11.55
CA GLY A 43 -6.90 1.60 -11.27
C GLY A 43 -6.52 2.07 -9.87
N SER A 44 -7.01 3.24 -9.44
CA SER A 44 -6.73 3.78 -8.11
C SER A 44 -7.28 2.88 -6.99
N ALA A 45 -8.49 2.35 -7.15
CA ALA A 45 -9.09 1.43 -6.19
C ALA A 45 -8.30 0.11 -6.10
N MET A 46 -7.81 -0.41 -7.23
CA MET A 46 -6.99 -1.63 -7.27
C MET A 46 -5.65 -1.44 -6.56
N VAL A 47 -4.99 -0.29 -6.76
CA VAL A 47 -3.73 0.05 -6.09
C VAL A 47 -3.94 0.19 -4.58
N VAL A 48 -5.00 0.88 -4.15
CA VAL A 48 -5.32 1.01 -2.72
C VAL A 48 -5.58 -0.37 -2.10
N TYR A 49 -6.32 -1.24 -2.78
CA TYR A 49 -6.56 -2.61 -2.31
C TYR A 49 -5.24 -3.40 -2.18
N ALA A 50 -4.36 -3.33 -3.18
CA ALA A 50 -3.06 -3.99 -3.15
C ALA A 50 -2.17 -3.48 -2.00
N VAL A 51 -2.15 -2.17 -1.75
CA VAL A 51 -1.39 -1.57 -0.64
C VAL A 51 -1.93 -2.03 0.71
N VAL A 52 -3.25 -2.05 0.90
CA VAL A 52 -3.88 -2.54 2.14
C VAL A 52 -3.58 -4.03 2.34
N ALA A 53 -3.64 -4.84 1.29
CA ALA A 53 -3.28 -6.25 1.35
C ALA A 53 -1.79 -6.47 1.70
N GLN A 54 -0.90 -5.65 1.14
CA GLN A 54 0.53 -5.70 1.45
C GLN A 54 0.82 -5.32 2.90
N LEU A 55 0.18 -4.26 3.40
CA LEU A 55 0.29 -3.83 4.80
C LEU A 55 -0.25 -4.88 5.76
N ASN A 56 -1.40 -5.51 5.44
CA ASN A 56 -1.95 -6.58 6.26
C ASN A 56 -1.04 -7.83 6.28
N THR A 57 -0.44 -8.17 5.14
CA THR A 57 0.53 -9.27 5.04
C THR A 57 1.80 -8.97 5.84
N ILE A 58 2.31 -7.74 5.76
CA ILE A 58 3.48 -7.31 6.56
C ILE A 58 3.15 -7.31 8.04
N TYR A 59 1.98 -6.81 8.44
CA TYR A 59 1.53 -6.80 9.82
C TYR A 59 1.44 -8.23 10.37
N HIS A 60 0.78 -9.13 9.66
CA HIS A 60 0.71 -10.53 10.09
C HIS A 60 2.07 -11.22 10.03
N TYR A 61 2.91 -10.98 9.02
CA TYR A 61 4.22 -11.61 8.94
C TYR A 61 5.16 -11.14 10.07
N CYS A 62 5.22 -9.84 10.36
CA CYS A 62 6.05 -9.31 11.44
C CYS A 62 5.51 -9.65 12.84
N VAL A 63 4.20 -9.44 13.08
CA VAL A 63 3.62 -9.62 14.43
C VAL A 63 3.42 -11.09 14.77
N TYR A 64 3.02 -11.94 13.81
CA TYR A 64 2.80 -13.37 14.07
C TYR A 64 4.12 -14.12 14.26
N LYS A 65 5.20 -13.77 13.57
CA LYS A 65 6.52 -14.38 13.85
C LYS A 65 7.20 -13.85 15.11
N PHE A 66 6.90 -12.61 15.53
CA PHE A 66 7.46 -12.05 16.76
C PHE A 66 6.65 -12.39 18.00
N SER A 67 5.42 -12.89 17.83
CA SER A 67 4.72 -13.60 18.90
C SER A 67 5.63 -14.72 19.35
N PHE A 68 6.19 -14.56 20.56
CA PHE A 68 6.95 -15.56 21.29
C PHE A 68 6.12 -16.84 21.31
N GLN A 69 6.28 -17.67 20.28
CA GLN A 69 5.75 -19.01 20.23
C GLN A 69 6.33 -19.67 21.46
N SER A 70 5.45 -19.89 22.43
CA SER A 70 5.72 -20.36 23.78
C SER A 70 6.86 -21.35 23.75
N TYR A 71 8.10 -20.87 23.97
CA TYR A 71 9.25 -21.73 24.14
C TYR A 71 8.88 -22.63 25.30
N GLY A 72 8.89 -23.94 25.03
CA GLY A 72 8.36 -25.00 25.87
C GLY A 72 8.39 -24.67 27.35
N SER A 73 7.22 -24.81 27.95
CA SER A 73 6.73 -24.33 29.24
C SER A 73 7.52 -24.73 30.49
N GLU A 74 8.85 -24.83 30.46
CA GLU A 74 9.59 -25.13 31.70
C GLU A 74 11.08 -24.78 31.70
N TRP A 75 11.84 -25.02 30.62
CA TRP A 75 13.31 -24.90 30.65
C TRP A 75 13.89 -24.13 29.46
N ALA A 76 14.81 -23.19 29.74
CA ALA A 76 15.58 -22.45 28.73
C ALA A 76 17.09 -22.60 28.99
N VAL A 77 17.86 -22.90 27.95
CA VAL A 77 19.34 -22.91 28.03
C VAL A 77 19.85 -21.62 27.41
N VAL A 78 20.64 -20.86 28.16
CA VAL A 78 21.18 -19.56 27.71
C VAL A 78 22.70 -19.59 27.76
N THR A 79 23.33 -19.42 26.61
CA THR A 79 24.78 -19.29 26.48
C THR A 79 25.21 -17.82 26.57
N GLY A 80 26.40 -17.57 27.13
CA GLY A 80 26.90 -16.20 27.32
C GLY A 80 26.18 -15.43 28.43
N ALA A 81 25.63 -16.12 29.43
CA ALA A 81 24.84 -15.50 30.49
C ALA A 81 25.66 -14.77 31.58
N SER A 82 26.99 -14.71 31.47
CA SER A 82 27.88 -14.02 32.42
C SER A 82 27.79 -12.49 32.37
N GLY A 83 27.04 -11.91 31.43
CA GLY A 83 26.89 -10.45 31.31
C GLY A 83 26.15 -10.01 30.05
N GLY A 84 25.80 -8.73 30.00
CA GLY A 84 25.12 -8.12 28.84
C GLY A 84 23.71 -8.68 28.61
N ILE A 85 23.34 -8.84 27.34
CA ILE A 85 21.98 -9.23 26.93
C ILE A 85 21.61 -10.61 27.48
N GLY A 86 22.55 -11.54 27.56
CA GLY A 86 22.29 -12.90 28.08
C GLY A 86 21.89 -12.90 29.56
N ALA A 87 22.53 -12.07 30.38
CA ALA A 87 22.21 -11.95 31.81
C ALA A 87 20.82 -11.33 32.02
N GLU A 88 20.50 -10.25 31.31
CA GLU A 88 19.18 -9.62 31.45
C GLU A 88 18.05 -10.44 30.82
N PHE A 89 18.34 -11.17 29.75
CA PHE A 89 17.40 -12.15 29.22
C PHE A 89 17.07 -13.23 30.25
N CYS A 90 18.08 -13.76 30.96
CA CYS A 90 17.86 -14.71 32.06
C CYS A 90 17.02 -14.08 33.18
N ARG A 91 17.34 -12.86 33.60
CA ARG A 91 16.58 -12.14 34.65
C ARG A 91 15.11 -11.95 34.28
N LEU A 92 14.84 -11.49 33.06
CA LEU A 92 13.48 -11.27 32.56
C LEU A 92 12.68 -12.55 32.39
N ARG A 93 13.34 -13.68 32.09
CA ARG A 93 12.69 -14.99 31.96
C ARG A 93 12.49 -15.67 33.31
N ALA A 94 13.46 -15.56 34.22
CA ALA A 94 13.36 -16.09 35.59
C ALA A 94 12.22 -15.38 36.36
N ALA A 95 12.08 -14.06 36.19
CA ALA A 95 10.96 -13.29 36.75
C ALA A 95 9.58 -13.73 36.24
N ARG A 96 9.52 -14.43 35.09
CA ARG A 96 8.30 -15.00 34.51
C ARG A 96 8.11 -16.49 34.86
N GLY A 97 8.94 -17.06 35.73
CA GLY A 97 8.83 -18.45 36.20
C GLY A 97 9.45 -19.51 35.29
N VAL A 98 10.27 -19.10 34.31
CA VAL A 98 11.00 -20.05 33.44
C VAL A 98 12.22 -20.58 34.17
N LYS A 99 12.46 -21.90 34.18
CA LYS A 99 13.70 -22.49 34.73
C LYS A 99 14.82 -22.34 33.71
N ILE A 100 15.97 -21.83 34.12
CA ILE A 100 17.04 -21.44 33.18
C ILE A 100 18.34 -22.16 33.52
N ILE A 101 18.99 -22.72 32.51
CA ILE A 101 20.35 -23.28 32.60
C ILE A 101 21.29 -22.25 31.98
N LEU A 102 22.13 -21.64 32.82
CA LEU A 102 23.10 -20.61 32.43
C LEU A 102 24.44 -21.24 32.04
N LEU A 103 24.95 -20.91 30.86
CA LEU A 103 26.25 -21.37 30.37
C LEU A 103 27.17 -20.16 30.11
N ALA A 104 28.27 -20.04 30.83
CA ALA A 104 29.32 -19.06 30.57
C ALA A 104 30.67 -19.51 31.14
N ARG A 105 31.72 -18.79 30.76
CA ARG A 105 33.12 -19.15 31.09
C ARG A 105 33.54 -18.79 32.52
N SER A 106 32.86 -17.85 33.15
CA SER A 106 33.22 -17.31 34.46
C SER A 106 32.05 -17.48 35.42
N VAL A 107 32.21 -18.36 36.40
CA VAL A 107 31.19 -18.62 37.44
C VAL A 107 31.06 -17.42 38.38
N GLU A 108 32.15 -16.68 38.62
CA GLU A 108 32.18 -15.49 39.49
C GLU A 108 31.22 -14.37 39.07
N LYS A 109 30.75 -14.39 37.81
CA LYS A 109 29.87 -13.36 37.23
C LYS A 109 28.42 -13.83 37.09
N MET A 110 28.10 -15.04 37.56
CA MET A 110 26.76 -15.63 37.55
C MET A 110 26.13 -15.57 38.93
#